data_AF-A0A7S3XY11-F1
#
_entry.id   AF-A0A7S3XY11-F1
#
_cell.length_a   1.000
_cell.length_b   1.000
_cell.length_c   1.000
_cell.angle_alpha   90.00
_cell.angle_beta   90.00
_cell.angle_gamma   90.00
#
_symmetry.space_group_name_H-M   'P 1'
#
loop_
_entity.id
_entity.type
_entity.pdbx_description
1 polymer ?
#
loop_
_entity_poly.entity_id
_entity_poly.type
_entity_poly.pdbx_seq_one_letter_code
_entity_poly.pdbx_strand_id
1 'polypeptide(L)'
;MMDIDENNNAALGNKQVSKSKSKSKPKTSKGKTVEQIYQKKTQLEHILLRPDTYVGSVEKVTQPMWVYDPEQNKIVNKTITYVPGLFKIFDEIIVNAADNKQRDHRMDRIEVNIEQESGTITVWNNGNGIPVVIHKEQNIYVPELIFGHLLTG
;
A
#
# COMPACT_ATOMS: atom_id res chain seq x y z
N MET A 1 -41.90 -3.60 -59.31
CA MET A 1 -42.05 -3.90 -60.74
C MET A 1 -40.97 -4.90 -61.07
N MET A 2 -41.39 -6.14 -61.36
CA MET A 2 -40.67 -7.15 -62.16
C MET A 2 -39.39 -7.75 -61.56
N ASP A 3 -39.12 -9.06 -61.50
CA ASP A 3 -39.74 -10.33 -61.91
C ASP A 3 -38.89 -11.42 -61.17
N ILE A 4 -39.43 -12.43 -60.47
CA ILE A 4 -39.90 -13.74 -60.99
C ILE A 4 -38.72 -14.53 -61.61
N ASP A 5 -38.08 -15.43 -60.86
CA ASP A 5 -38.17 -16.92 -60.96
C ASP A 5 -36.81 -17.45 -61.52
N GLU A 6 -36.33 -18.69 -61.42
CA GLU A 6 -36.88 -20.04 -61.21
C GLU A 6 -35.64 -20.94 -60.95
N ASN A 7 -35.56 -21.72 -59.87
CA ASN A 7 -35.77 -23.19 -59.85
C ASN A 7 -35.15 -23.99 -61.02
N ASN A 8 -34.21 -24.92 -60.79
CA ASN A 8 -34.47 -26.37 -60.76
C ASN A 8 -33.22 -27.28 -60.59
N ASN A 9 -33.50 -28.47 -60.08
CA ASN A 9 -32.68 -29.61 -59.65
C ASN A 9 -31.68 -30.24 -60.65
N ALA A 10 -30.60 -30.85 -60.13
CA ALA A 10 -30.28 -32.27 -60.39
C ALA A 10 -29.16 -32.84 -59.48
N ALA A 11 -29.37 -34.10 -59.06
CA ALA A 11 -28.39 -35.18 -58.84
C ALA A 11 -27.57 -35.27 -57.52
N LEU A 12 -28.10 -36.12 -56.63
CA LEU A 12 -27.50 -37.32 -56.03
C LEU A 12 -25.96 -37.37 -55.80
N GLY A 13 -25.55 -37.40 -54.53
CA GLY A 13 -24.23 -37.86 -54.10
C GLY A 13 -24.19 -38.11 -52.59
N ASN A 14 -23.83 -39.33 -52.20
CA ASN A 14 -24.09 -39.95 -50.91
C ASN A 14 -22.93 -39.77 -49.90
N LYS A 15 -23.27 -39.84 -48.59
CA LYS A 15 -22.41 -40.14 -47.41
C LYS A 15 -21.25 -39.19 -47.05
N GLN A 16 -21.34 -38.60 -45.85
CA GLN A 16 -20.65 -39.16 -44.67
C GLN A 16 -21.17 -38.54 -43.36
N VAL A 17 -21.45 -39.41 -42.41
CA VAL A 17 -21.90 -39.12 -41.04
C VAL A 17 -20.67 -38.84 -40.17
N SER A 18 -20.62 -37.71 -39.47
CA SER A 18 -19.94 -37.65 -38.18
C SER A 18 -20.62 -36.64 -37.24
N LYS A 19 -20.88 -37.11 -36.02
CA LYS A 19 -21.75 -36.54 -34.98
C LYS A 19 -21.22 -35.21 -34.46
N SER A 20 -22.06 -34.17 -34.50
CA SER A 20 -21.81 -32.89 -33.83
C SER A 20 -22.50 -32.81 -32.46
N LYS A 21 -21.69 -32.47 -31.45
CA LYS A 21 -21.98 -31.63 -30.26
C LYS A 21 -22.92 -32.19 -29.17
N SER A 22 -22.31 -32.74 -28.13
CA SER A 22 -22.83 -32.65 -26.77
C SER A 22 -22.81 -31.18 -26.30
N LYS A 23 -23.96 -30.66 -25.88
CA LYS A 23 -24.11 -29.31 -25.31
C LYS A 23 -23.46 -29.27 -23.93
N SER A 24 -22.32 -28.59 -23.78
CA SER A 24 -21.82 -28.16 -22.47
C SER A 24 -22.68 -26.98 -21.98
N LYS A 25 -23.25 -27.12 -20.77
CA LYS A 25 -23.97 -26.04 -20.09
C LYS A 25 -23.03 -24.85 -19.85
N PRO A 26 -23.48 -23.60 -20.02
CA PRO A 26 -22.66 -22.45 -19.66
C PRO A 26 -22.50 -22.42 -18.13
N LYS A 27 -21.25 -22.38 -17.65
CA LYS A 27 -20.95 -22.06 -16.26
C LYS A 27 -21.42 -20.63 -16.00
N THR A 28 -22.54 -20.48 -15.31
CA THR A 28 -22.94 -19.19 -14.77
C THR A 28 -21.89 -18.76 -13.75
N SER A 29 -21.07 -17.77 -14.12
CA SER A 29 -20.26 -17.04 -13.15
C SER A 29 -21.25 -16.40 -12.18
N LYS A 30 -21.42 -16.99 -10.99
CA LYS A 30 -22.17 -16.35 -9.92
C LYS A 30 -21.50 -15.01 -9.65
N GLY A 31 -22.18 -13.92 -10.01
CA GLY A 31 -21.74 -12.57 -9.66
C GLY A 31 -21.56 -12.49 -8.15
N LYS A 32 -20.58 -11.70 -7.71
CA LYS A 32 -20.35 -11.46 -6.28
C LYS A 32 -21.64 -10.91 -5.66
N THR A 33 -21.97 -11.35 -4.45
CA THR A 33 -23.12 -10.79 -3.72
C THR A 33 -22.83 -9.35 -3.29
N VAL A 34 -23.86 -8.59 -2.95
CA VAL A 34 -23.73 -7.19 -2.50
C VAL A 34 -22.80 -7.11 -1.27
N GLU A 35 -22.90 -8.05 -0.34
CA GLU A 35 -22.07 -8.14 0.86
C GLU A 35 -20.60 -8.51 0.54
N GLN A 36 -20.37 -9.22 -0.57
CA GLN A 36 -19.02 -9.49 -1.06
C GLN A 36 -18.39 -8.27 -1.75
N ILE A 37 -19.21 -7.37 -2.28
CA ILE A 37 -18.77 -6.13 -2.93
C ILE A 37 -18.57 -5.02 -1.90
N TYR A 38 -19.50 -4.88 -0.95
CA TYR A 38 -19.52 -3.84 0.07
C TYR A 38 -19.22 -4.45 1.45
N GLN A 39 -17.97 -4.35 1.86
CA GLN A 39 -17.50 -4.85 3.15
C GLN A 39 -17.08 -3.69 4.05
N LYS A 40 -17.56 -3.71 5.30
CA LYS A 40 -16.98 -2.89 6.36
C LYS A 40 -15.64 -3.51 6.77
N LYS A 41 -14.59 -2.71 6.79
CA LYS A 41 -13.25 -3.08 7.26
C LYS A 41 -12.97 -2.37 8.57
N THR A 42 -12.20 -3.01 9.44
CA THR A 42 -11.59 -2.34 10.59
C THR A 42 -10.52 -1.36 10.12
N GLN A 43 -10.10 -0.44 10.98
CA GLN A 43 -9.10 0.57 10.61
C GLN A 43 -7.76 -0.07 10.24
N LEU A 44 -7.31 -1.06 11.01
CA LEU A 44 -6.06 -1.78 10.73
C LEU A 44 -6.13 -2.51 9.37
N GLU A 45 -7.22 -3.22 9.10
CA GLU A 45 -7.41 -3.88 7.80
C GLU A 45 -7.43 -2.85 6.65
N HIS A 46 -8.05 -1.69 6.85
CA HIS A 46 -8.10 -0.66 5.82
C HIS A 46 -6.72 -0.07 5.53
N ILE A 47 -5.89 0.16 6.56
CA ILE A 47 -4.50 0.60 6.40
C ILE A 47 -3.70 -0.42 5.59
N LEU A 48 -3.81 -1.70 5.91
CA LEU A 48 -3.10 -2.76 5.21
C LEU A 48 -3.60 -2.96 3.77
N LEU A 49 -4.90 -2.75 3.52
CA LEU A 49 -5.49 -2.86 2.18
C LEU A 49 -5.23 -1.64 1.29
N ARG A 50 -5.03 -0.47 1.88
CA ARG A 50 -4.87 0.81 1.16
C ARG A 50 -3.76 1.68 1.76
N PRO A 51 -2.52 1.16 1.84
CA PRO A 51 -1.40 1.87 2.46
C PRO A 51 -1.11 3.20 1.77
N ASP A 52 -1.40 3.31 0.47
CA ASP A 52 -1.19 4.54 -0.33
C ASP A 52 -1.88 5.77 0.26
N THR A 53 -3.01 5.58 0.95
CA THR A 53 -3.76 6.68 1.58
C THR A 53 -3.20 7.15 2.92
N TYR A 54 -2.29 6.37 3.52
CA TYR A 54 -1.71 6.65 4.84
C TYR A 54 -0.23 7.04 4.74
N VAL A 55 0.56 6.26 4.01
CA VAL A 55 2.02 6.42 3.93
C VAL A 55 2.50 6.81 2.53
N GLY A 56 1.59 6.90 1.55
CA GLY A 56 1.95 7.05 0.15
C GLY A 56 2.32 5.73 -0.51
N SER A 57 2.77 5.80 -1.76
CA SER A 57 2.87 4.59 -2.60
C SER A 57 3.83 3.54 -2.05
N VAL A 58 3.41 2.28 -2.09
CA VAL A 58 4.27 1.12 -1.78
C VAL A 58 5.04 0.61 -3.00
N GLU A 59 4.80 1.19 -4.17
CA GLU A 59 5.51 0.89 -5.40
C GLU A 59 6.75 1.78 -5.58
N LYS A 60 7.71 1.30 -6.38
CA LYS A 60 8.89 2.10 -6.73
C LYS A 60 8.50 3.25 -7.65
N VAL A 61 8.91 4.46 -7.30
CA VAL A 61 8.79 5.66 -8.13
C VAL A 61 10.16 6.19 -8.50
N THR A 62 10.28 6.73 -9.71
CA THR A 62 11.49 7.38 -10.20
C THR A 62 11.22 8.86 -10.44
N GLN A 63 11.87 9.73 -9.68
CA GLN A 63 11.65 11.17 -9.77
C GLN A 63 12.90 11.96 -9.33
N PRO A 64 13.06 13.23 -9.78
CA PRO A 64 14.11 14.11 -9.27
C PRO A 64 13.90 14.43 -7.78
N MET A 65 14.93 14.22 -6.97
CA MET A 65 14.95 14.52 -5.53
C MET A 65 16.25 15.23 -5.15
N TRP A 66 16.18 16.05 -4.11
CA TRP A 66 17.35 16.66 -3.50
C TRP A 66 18.00 15.68 -2.53
N VAL A 67 19.23 15.27 -2.82
CA VAL A 67 20.00 14.34 -2.00
C VAL A 67 21.34 14.94 -1.63
N TYR A 68 21.84 14.61 -0.44
CA TYR A 68 23.17 15.02 -0.02
C TYR A 68 24.23 14.14 -0.68
N ASP A 69 25.18 14.77 -1.37
CA ASP A 69 26.33 14.13 -2.00
C ASP A 69 27.56 14.30 -1.10
N PRO A 70 28.08 13.21 -0.49
CA PRO A 70 29.20 13.29 0.45
C PRO A 70 30.53 13.61 -0.25
N GLU A 71 30.70 13.28 -1.53
CA GLU A 71 31.93 13.57 -2.27
C GLU A 71 32.04 15.07 -2.57
N GLN A 72 30.91 15.70 -2.89
CA GLN A 72 30.84 17.13 -3.21
C GLN A 72 30.53 18.01 -1.99
N ASN A 73 30.16 17.40 -0.86
CA ASN A 73 29.69 18.07 0.37
C ASN A 73 28.55 19.06 0.10
N LYS A 74 27.58 18.67 -0.75
CA LYS A 74 26.49 19.54 -1.24
C LYS A 74 25.20 18.78 -1.45
N ILE A 75 24.08 19.49 -1.36
CA ILE A 75 22.77 18.97 -1.78
C ILE A 75 22.64 19.15 -3.30
N VAL A 76 22.37 18.05 -4.00
CA VAL A 76 22.29 17.99 -5.47
C VAL A 76 20.95 17.39 -5.89
N ASN A 77 20.42 17.84 -7.02
CA ASN A 77 19.21 17.27 -7.59
C ASN A 77 19.59 16.03 -8.42
N LYS A 78 19.11 14.86 -8.01
CA LYS A 78 19.36 13.58 -8.68
C LYS A 78 18.04 12.86 -8.93
N THR A 79 17.90 12.25 -10.10
CA THR A 79 16.82 11.30 -10.35
C THR A 79 17.12 10.01 -9.60
N ILE A 80 16.28 9.68 -8.62
CA ILE A 80 16.43 8.47 -7.81
C ILE A 80 15.19 7.58 -7.94
N THR A 81 15.36 6.29 -7.69
CA THR A 81 14.26 5.33 -7.57
C THR A 81 14.12 4.90 -6.12
N TYR A 82 12.95 5.09 -5.51
CA TYR A 82 12.69 4.74 -4.11
C TYR A 82 11.22 4.35 -3.90
N VAL A 83 10.91 3.84 -2.70
CA VAL A 83 9.53 3.51 -2.29
C VAL A 83 9.02 4.61 -1.36
N PRO A 84 8.03 5.43 -1.75
CA PRO A 84 7.52 6.54 -0.94
C PRO A 84 7.01 6.12 0.43
N GLY A 85 6.30 5.00 0.53
CA GLY A 85 5.78 4.47 1.79
C GLY A 85 6.88 4.18 2.82
N LEU A 86 8.00 3.60 2.38
CA LEU A 86 9.15 3.34 3.24
C LEU A 86 9.80 4.66 3.71
N PHE A 87 9.94 5.62 2.81
CA PHE A 87 10.46 6.94 3.15
C PHE A 87 9.56 7.65 4.17
N LYS A 88 8.23 7.55 4.01
CA LYS A 88 7.29 8.23 4.89
C LYS A 88 7.26 7.65 6.31
N ILE A 89 7.29 6.33 6.48
CA ILE A 89 7.31 5.75 7.83
C ILE A 89 8.59 6.11 8.59
N PHE A 90 9.71 6.29 7.89
CA PHE A 90 10.94 6.81 8.50
C PHE A 90 10.80 8.28 8.89
N ASP A 91 10.26 9.12 8.00
CA ASP A 91 10.00 10.54 8.24
C ASP A 91 9.11 10.77 9.47
N GLU A 92 8.04 10.00 9.65
CA GLU A 92 7.16 10.08 10.84
C GLU A 92 7.94 9.94 12.15
N ILE A 93 8.89 9.02 12.23
CA ILE A 93 9.69 8.81 13.45
C ILE A 93 10.67 9.97 13.67
N ILE A 94 11.27 10.49 12.60
CA ILE A 94 12.17 11.66 12.69
C ILE A 94 11.41 12.91 13.13
N VAL A 95 10.21 13.15 12.60
CA VAL A 95 9.37 14.27 13.00
C VAL A 95 8.96 14.15 14.47
N ASN A 96 8.58 12.95 14.93
CA ASN A 96 8.28 12.72 16.35
C ASN A 96 9.48 13.01 17.26
N ALA A 97 10.69 12.62 16.86
CA ALA A 97 11.91 12.94 17.60
C ALA A 97 12.19 14.45 17.61
N ALA A 98 11.97 15.13 16.48
CA ALA A 98 12.12 16.59 16.38
C ALA A 98 11.10 17.36 17.21
N ASP A 99 9.84 16.90 17.26
CA ASP A 99 8.77 17.50 18.06
C ASP A 99 9.06 17.46 19.56
N ASN A 100 9.87 16.49 20.01
CA ASN A 100 10.32 16.46 21.39
C ASN A 100 11.14 17.71 21.77
N LYS A 101 11.80 18.41 20.83
CA LYS A 101 12.46 19.70 21.08
C LYS A 101 11.50 20.80 21.53
N GLN A 102 10.28 20.77 20.98
CA GLN A 102 9.24 21.73 21.33
C GLN A 102 8.71 21.45 22.75
N ARG A 103 8.66 20.17 23.15
CA ARG A 103 8.21 19.71 24.48
C ARG A 103 9.28 19.86 25.55
N ASP A 104 10.54 19.56 25.23
CA ASP A 104 11.71 19.73 26.09
C ASP A 104 12.80 20.54 25.37
N HIS A 105 12.88 21.82 25.71
CA HIS A 105 13.87 22.73 25.14
C HIS A 105 15.32 22.34 25.45
N ARG A 106 15.58 21.41 26.38
CA ARG A 106 16.93 20.91 26.68
C ARG A 106 17.40 19.83 25.72
N MET A 107 16.51 19.23 24.93
CA MET A 107 16.90 18.28 23.89
C MET A 107 17.86 18.96 22.90
N ASP A 108 18.99 18.35 22.59
CA ASP A 108 20.00 18.92 21.69
C ASP A 108 20.54 17.93 20.67
N ARG A 109 20.17 16.65 20.76
CA ARG A 109 20.70 15.60 19.92
C ARG A 109 19.62 14.63 19.45
N ILE A 110 19.65 14.38 18.14
CA ILE A 110 18.98 13.26 17.48
C ILE A 110 20.07 12.41 16.83
N GLU A 111 20.01 11.10 17.03
CA GLU A 111 20.91 10.14 16.42
C GLU A 111 20.11 9.19 15.54
N VAL A 112 20.59 8.97 14.32
CA VAL A 112 19.99 8.05 13.36
C VAL A 112 21.03 7.04 12.94
N ASN A 113 20.75 5.77 13.17
CA ASN A 113 21.57 4.65 12.69
C ASN A 113 20.76 3.82 11.69
N ILE A 114 21.35 3.54 10.53
CA ILE A 114 20.74 2.76 9.44
C ILE A 114 21.66 1.58 9.14
N GLU A 115 21.25 0.40 9.58
CA GLU A 115 21.95 -0.85 9.36
C GLU A 115 21.31 -1.60 8.19
N GLN A 116 21.84 -1.37 6.99
CA GLN A 116 21.24 -1.90 5.75
C GLN A 116 21.25 -3.43 5.69
N GLU A 117 22.27 -4.07 6.27
CA GLU A 117 22.41 -5.54 6.27
C GLU A 117 21.32 -6.22 7.09
N SER A 118 20.95 -5.65 8.23
CA SER A 118 19.88 -6.16 9.10
C SER A 118 18.50 -5.59 8.75
N GLY A 119 18.44 -4.54 7.93
CA GLY A 119 17.22 -3.79 7.64
C GLY A 119 16.73 -2.96 8.84
N THR A 120 17.61 -2.65 9.80
CA THR A 120 17.25 -1.95 11.04
C THR A 120 17.51 -0.46 10.92
N ILE A 121 16.52 0.35 11.30
CA ILE A 121 16.66 1.79 11.46
C ILE A 121 16.38 2.14 12.91
N THR A 122 17.33 2.82 13.55
CA THR A 122 17.18 3.33 14.92
C THR A 122 17.19 4.85 14.90
N VAL A 123 16.17 5.45 15.52
CA VAL A 123 16.10 6.89 15.78
C VAL A 123 16.07 7.08 17.29
N TRP A 124 17.02 7.86 17.79
CA TRP A 124 17.16 8.16 19.20
C TRP A 124 17.21 9.67 19.41
N ASN A 125 16.61 10.16 20.48
CA ASN A 125 16.74 11.54 20.91
C ASN A 125 16.94 11.60 22.42
N ASN A 126 17.66 12.63 22.89
CA ASN A 126 17.73 12.92 24.31
C ASN A 126 16.57 13.81 24.79
N GLY A 127 16.67 14.33 26.00
CA GLY A 127 15.61 15.09 26.67
C GLY A 127 14.63 14.19 27.43
N ASN A 128 13.46 14.74 27.75
CA ASN A 128 12.41 14.00 28.44
C ASN A 128 11.92 12.83 27.57
N GLY A 129 11.93 11.63 28.17
CA GLY A 129 11.32 10.44 27.58
C GLY A 129 9.82 10.39 27.83
N ILE A 130 9.20 9.32 27.33
CA ILE A 130 7.78 9.04 27.58
C ILE A 130 7.62 8.48 29.01
N PRO A 131 6.64 8.97 29.80
CA PRO A 131 6.39 8.45 31.15
C PRO A 131 6.05 6.95 31.15
N VAL A 132 6.77 6.16 31.94
CA VAL A 132 6.51 4.73 32.09
C VAL A 132 5.52 4.53 33.24
N VAL A 133 4.25 4.85 32.97
CA VAL A 133 3.14 4.75 33.93
C VAL A 133 1.91 4.12 33.27
N ILE A 134 1.02 3.55 34.08
CA ILE A 134 -0.27 3.02 33.62
C ILE A 134 -1.25 4.16 33.42
N HIS A 135 -1.85 4.26 32.24
CA HIS A 135 -2.92 5.20 31.94
C HIS A 135 -4.22 4.77 32.65
N LYS A 136 -4.74 5.63 33.54
CA LYS A 136 -5.83 5.26 34.46
C LYS A 136 -7.11 4.78 33.78
N GLU A 137 -7.45 5.35 32.62
CA GLU A 137 -8.70 5.03 31.91
C GLU A 137 -8.56 3.81 30.99
N GLN A 138 -7.36 3.61 30.42
CA GLN A 138 -7.12 2.56 29.42
C GLN A 138 -6.51 1.30 30.07
N ASN A 139 -6.05 1.42 31.32
CA ASN A 139 -5.44 0.35 32.12
C ASN A 139 -4.27 -0.38 31.44
N ILE A 140 -3.53 0.35 30.60
CA ILE A 140 -2.30 -0.10 29.91
C ILE A 140 -1.19 0.95 30.08
N TYR A 141 0.06 0.60 29.77
CA TYR A 141 1.18 1.53 29.85
C TYR A 141 1.07 2.65 28.81
N VAL A 142 1.47 3.88 29.17
CA VAL A 142 1.45 5.03 28.24
C VAL A 142 2.27 4.76 26.97
N PRO A 143 3.50 4.18 27.01
CA PRO A 143 4.21 3.80 25.80
C PRO A 143 3.44 2.83 24.90
N GLU A 144 2.77 1.83 25.49
CA GLU A 144 1.94 0.88 24.75
C GLU A 144 0.75 1.59 24.10
N LEU A 145 0.09 2.50 24.82
CA LEU A 145 -1.04 3.26 24.31
C LEU A 145 -0.65 4.08 23.08
N ILE A 146 0.41 4.88 23.16
CA ILE A 146 0.74 5.84 22.10
C ILE A 146 1.46 5.22 20.90
N PHE A 147 2.14 4.07 21.07
CA PHE A 147 2.80 3.38 19.96
C PHE A 147 2.04 2.17 19.43
N GLY A 148 1.19 1.55 20.25
CA GLY A 148 0.47 0.31 19.92
C GLY A 148 -0.98 0.53 19.47
N HIS A 149 -1.58 1.68 19.76
CA HIS A 149 -2.97 1.98 19.42
C HIS A 149 -3.08 3.16 18.46
N LEU A 150 -3.80 2.94 17.36
CA LEU A 150 -4.14 3.99 16.41
C LEU A 150 -5.00 5.09 17.07
N LEU A 151 -4.92 6.31 16.53
CA LEU A 151 -5.70 7.48 16.96
C LEU A 151 -5.41 7.92 18.41
N THR A 152 -4.14 7.84 18.81
CA THR A 152 -3.61 8.32 20.09
C THR A 152 -2.53 9.38 19.83
N GLY A 153 -2.38 10.37 20.73
CA GLY A 153 -1.45 11.49 20.56
C GLY A 153 -1.42 12.42 21.75
#